data_AF-A0A8T4HH87-F1
#
_entry.id   AF-A0A8T4HH87-F1
#
_cell.length_a   1.000
_cell.length_b   1.000
_cell.length_c   1.000
_cell.angle_alpha   90.00
_cell.angle_beta   90.00
_cell.angle_gamma   90.00
#
_symmetry.space_group_name_H-M   'P 1'
#
loop_
_entity.id
_entity.type
_entity.pdbx_description
1 polymer ?
#
loop_
_entity_poly.entity_id
_entity_poly.type
_entity_poly.pdbx_seq_one_letter_code
_entity_poly.pdbx_strand_id
1 'polypeptide(L)' 'MSEDERRERYAVALYSTLGFSAERHPWAGLSPARREVWYVRAEAAMAVADKEIAEASRTAG' A
#
# COMPACT_ATOMS: atom_id res chain seq x y z
N MET A 1 -9.18 2.89 -12.19
CA MET A 1 -7.85 2.83 -11.54
C MET A 1 -7.30 1.45 -11.82
N SER A 2 -6.11 1.36 -12.41
CA SER A 2 -5.43 0.08 -12.65
C SER A 2 -4.92 -0.53 -11.34
N GLU A 3 -4.56 -1.81 -11.36
CA GLU A 3 -3.97 -2.48 -10.21
C GLU A 3 -2.63 -1.87 -9.81
N ASP A 4 -1.83 -1.45 -10.80
CA ASP A 4 -0.56 -0.74 -10.57
C ASP A 4 -0.76 0.63 -9.93
N GLU A 5 -1.76 1.41 -10.37
CA GLU A 5 -2.11 2.69 -9.75
C GLU A 5 -2.61 2.50 -8.31
N ARG A 6 -3.39 1.44 -8.07
CA ARG A 6 -3.87 1.06 -6.73
C ARG A 6 -2.69 0.73 -5.83
N ARG A 7 -1.78 -0.12 -6.31
CA ARG A 7 -0.56 -0.53 -5.60
C ARG A 7 0.35 0.66 -5.27
N GLU A 8 0.59 1.55 -6.23
CA GLU A 8 1.37 2.78 -6.02
C GLU A 8 0.77 3.63 -4.91
N ARG A 9 -0.54 3.86 -4.96
CA ARG A 9 -1.25 4.68 -3.97
C ARG A 9 -1.12 4.10 -2.56
N TYR A 10 -1.30 2.80 -2.40
CA TYR A 10 -1.16 2.14 -1.09
C TYR A 10 0.29 2.17 -0.59
N ALA A 11 1.27 1.94 -1.47
CA ALA A 11 2.67 1.98 -1.10
C ALA A 11 3.11 3.38 -0.64
N VAL A 12 2.69 4.44 -1.35
CA VAL A 12 2.91 5.83 -0.96
C VAL A 12 2.26 6.15 0.38
N ALA A 13 1.02 5.71 0.60
CA ALA A 13 0.31 5.93 1.86
C ALA A 13 1.00 5.24 3.05
N LEU A 14 1.39 3.97 2.87
CA LEU A 14 2.14 3.22 3.88
C LEU A 14 3.50 3.84 4.15
N TYR A 15 4.22 4.29 3.12
CA TYR A 15 5.49 4.97 3.28
C TYR A 15 5.34 6.27 4.08
N SER A 16 4.32 7.07 3.75
CA SER A 16 4.07 8.35 4.39
C SER A 16 3.61 8.20 5.85
N THR A 17 2.94 7.10 6.17
CA THR A 17 2.37 6.86 7.52
C THR A 17 3.34 6.09 8.43
N LEU A 18 4.06 5.10 7.90
CA LEU A 18 4.91 4.17 8.67
C LEU A 18 6.41 4.43 8.47
N GLY A 19 6.79 5.13 7.41
CA GLY A 19 8.16 5.47 7.12
C GLY A 19 8.61 6.66 7.96
N PHE A 20 9.26 6.40 9.09
CA PHE A 20 9.90 7.43 9.94
C PHE A 20 10.80 8.41 9.15
N SER A 21 11.31 8.00 7.99
CA SER A 21 12.18 8.80 7.14
C SER A 21 11.50 9.54 6.00
N ALA A 22 10.17 9.51 5.87
CA ALA A 22 9.45 10.12 4.74
C ALA A 22 9.69 11.63 4.60
N GLU A 23 9.92 12.34 5.72
CA GLU A 23 10.27 13.76 5.72
C GLU A 23 11.70 14.03 5.19
N ARG A 24 12.63 13.10 5.42
CA ARG A 24 14.04 13.24 5.01
C ARG A 24 14.31 12.65 3.62
N HIS A 25 13.49 11.70 3.19
CA HIS A 25 13.61 10.98 1.94
C HIS A 25 12.24 10.92 1.26
N PRO A 26 11.87 11.90 0.41
CA PRO A 26 10.57 11.85 -0.24
C PRO A 26 10.45 10.60 -1.12
N TRP A 27 9.24 10.06 -1.24
CA TRP A 27 8.95 8.86 -2.05
C TRP A 27 9.54 8.92 -3.47
N ALA A 28 9.41 10.09 -4.12
CA ALA A 28 9.96 10.35 -5.45
C ALA A 28 11.49 10.17 -5.53
N GLY A 29 12.20 10.33 -4.43
CA GLY A 29 13.65 10.15 -4.34
C GLY A 29 14.10 8.73 -3.94
N LEU A 30 13.17 7.82 -3.65
CA LEU A 30 13.52 6.43 -3.33
C LEU A 30 14.00 5.69 -4.58
N SER A 31 15.05 4.88 -4.42
CA SER A 31 15.48 3.93 -5.45
C SER A 31 14.40 2.87 -5.71
N PRO A 32 14.38 2.26 -6.91
CA PRO A 32 13.41 1.21 -7.22
C PRO A 32 13.39 0.07 -6.20
N ALA A 33 14.56 -0.41 -5.77
CA ALA A 33 14.68 -1.47 -4.76
C ALA A 33 14.08 -1.08 -3.40
N ARG A 34 14.14 0.21 -3.01
CA ARG A 34 13.49 0.67 -1.78
C ARG A 34 11.97 0.78 -1.93
N ARG A 35 11.48 1.16 -3.11
CA ARG A 35 10.03 1.19 -3.40
C ARG A 35 9.43 -0.21 -3.39
N GLU A 36 10.17 -1.21 -3.88
CA GLU A 36 9.73 -2.60 -3.92
C GLU A 36 9.30 -3.13 -2.55
N VAL A 37 10.05 -2.80 -1.49
CA VAL A 37 9.69 -3.19 -0.12
C VAL A 37 8.30 -2.64 0.28
N TRP A 38 7.97 -1.44 -0.16
CA TRP A 38 6.67 -0.82 0.11
C TRP A 38 5.57 -1.35 -0.80
N TYR A 39 5.88 -1.74 -2.03
CA TYR A 39 4.93 -2.44 -2.90
C TYR A 39 4.51 -3.78 -2.33
N VAL A 40 5.45 -4.60 -1.87
CA VAL A 40 5.13 -5.88 -1.21
C VAL A 40 4.22 -5.69 0.00
N ARG A 41 4.49 -4.65 0.80
CA ARG A 41 3.63 -4.30 1.95
C ARG A 41 2.25 -3.82 1.52
N ALA A 42 2.18 -3.03 0.45
CA ALA A 42 0.93 -2.56 -0.13
C ALA A 42 0.07 -3.72 -0.63
N GLU A 43 0.66 -4.67 -1.34
CA GLU A 43 -0.01 -5.88 -1.83
C GLU A 43 -0.58 -6.70 -0.66
N ALA A 44 0.19 -6.91 0.39
CA ALA A 44 -0.28 -7.61 1.59
C ALA A 44 -1.44 -6.87 2.27
N ALA A 45 -1.34 -5.54 2.43
CA ALA A 45 -2.40 -4.73 3.03
C ALA A 45 -3.69 -4.74 2.19
N MET A 46 -3.57 -4.64 0.87
CA MET A 46 -4.71 -4.73 -0.05
C MET A 46 -5.39 -6.09 0.03
N ALA A 47 -4.63 -7.19 0.06
CA ALA A 47 -5.20 -8.53 0.17
C ALA A 47 -6.00 -8.74 1.47
N VAL A 48 -5.51 -8.19 2.59
CA VAL A 48 -6.24 -8.22 3.86
C VAL A 48 -7.53 -7.39 3.78
N ALA A 49 -7.45 -6.16 3.27
CA ALA A 49 -8.63 -5.29 3.13
C ALA A 49 -9.68 -5.91 2.20
N ASP A 50 -9.26 -6.45 1.05
CA ASP A 50 -10.15 -7.11 0.09
C ASP A 50 -10.86 -8.33 0.75
N LYS A 51 -10.15 -9.09 1.59
CA LYS A 51 -10.73 -10.20 2.37
C LYS A 51 -11.76 -9.72 3.40
N GLU A 52 -11.43 -8.69 4.18
CA GLU A 52 -12.33 -8.12 5.21
C GLU A 52 -13.61 -7.56 4.58
N ILE A 53 -13.50 -6.86 3.45
CA ILE A 53 -14.65 -6.34 2.70
C ILE A 53 -15.53 -7.49 2.22
N ALA A 54 -14.93 -8.57 1.68
CA ALA A 54 -15.67 -9.73 1.23
C ALA A 54 -16.39 -10.45 2.40
N GLU A 55 -15.77 -10.53 3.57
CA GLU A 55 -16.38 -11.07 4.79
C GLU A 55 -17.55 -10.22 5.27
N ALA A 56 -17.39 -8.90 5.37
CA ALA A 56 -18.44 -7.98 5.75
C ALA A 56 -19.63 -8.00 4.77
N SER A 57 -19.35 -8.14 3.48
CA SER A 57 -20.39 -8.23 2.45
C SER A 57 -21.22 -9.51 2.57
N ARG A 58 -20.62 -10.62 3.02
CA ARG A 58 -21.32 -11.89 3.26
C ARG A 58 -22.20 -11.88 4.50
N THR A 59 -21.79 -11.15 5.54
CA THR A 59 -22.56 -11.09 6.80
C THR A 59 -23.71 -10.08 6.76
N ALA A 60 -23.67 -9.13 5.81
CA ALA A 60 -24.68 -8.10 5.64
C ALA A 60 -25.84 -8.49 4.69
N GLY A 61 -25.74 -9.62 3.98
CA GLY A 61 -26.78 -10.14 3.06
C GLY A 61 -27.51 -11.33 3.64
#